data_AF-A0A3M1DII6-F1
#
_entry.id   AF-A0A3M1DII6-F1
#
_cell.length_a   1.000
_cell.length_b   1.000
_cell.length_c   1.000
_cell.angle_alpha   90.00
_cell.angle_beta   90.00
_cell.angle_gamma   90.00
#
_symmetry.space_group_name_H-M   'P 1'
#
loop_
_entity.id
_entity.type
_entity.pdbx_description
1 polymer ?
#
loop_
_entity_poly.entity_id
_entity_poly.type
_entity_poly.pdbx_seq_one_letter_code
_entity_poly.pdbx_strand_id
1 'polypeptide(L)'
;MAPRVLEVPPLLRQAWGEEVADTFSFWLSSILEERTVLRDEYRQILSRLDILERDVADLKADVQELRREMNERFDRSFTRSKRSF
;
A
#
# COMPACT_ATOMS: atom_id res chain seq x y z
N MET A 1 18.06 -16.19 -7.41
CA MET A 1 17.95 -15.30 -8.59
C MET A 1 19.35 -15.04 -9.09
N ALA A 2 19.61 -15.11 -10.41
CA ALA A 2 20.90 -14.71 -10.96
C ALA A 2 21.00 -13.17 -10.94
N PRO A 3 22.18 -12.59 -10.63
CA PRO A 3 22.33 -11.16 -10.56
C PRO A 3 22.06 -10.53 -11.93
N ARG A 4 21.19 -9.52 -11.98
CA ARG A 4 20.93 -8.79 -13.22
C ARG A 4 22.10 -7.87 -13.48
N VAL A 5 23.04 -8.32 -14.31
CA VAL A 5 24.15 -7.49 -14.77
C VAL A 5 23.59 -6.34 -15.60
N LEU A 6 23.79 -5.11 -15.13
CA LEU A 6 23.44 -3.92 -15.89
C LEU A 6 24.38 -3.77 -17.09
N GLU A 7 23.81 -3.62 -18.29
CA GLU A 7 24.63 -3.30 -19.46
C GLU A 7 25.12 -1.85 -19.37
N VAL A 8 26.45 -1.70 -19.35
CA VAL A 8 27.10 -0.38 -19.30
C VAL A 8 27.07 0.25 -20.68
N PRO A 9 26.57 1.49 -20.82
CA PRO A 9 26.59 2.23 -22.07
C PRO A 9 27.99 2.28 -22.73
N PRO A 10 28.10 2.13 -24.06
CA PRO A 10 29.38 2.08 -24.76
C PRO A 10 30.27 3.30 -24.51
N LEU A 11 29.64 4.46 -24.32
CA LEU A 11 30.30 5.73 -24.07
C LEU A 11 31.02 5.76 -22.71
N LEU A 12 30.49 5.06 -21.71
CA LEU A 12 31.12 4.89 -20.40
C LEU A 12 32.25 3.86 -20.46
N ARG A 13 32.10 2.76 -21.22
CA ARG A 13 33.19 1.81 -21.48
C ARG A 13 34.37 2.48 -22.18
N GLN A 14 34.09 3.36 -23.15
CA GLN A 14 35.12 4.11 -23.86
C GLN A 14 35.85 5.12 -22.98
N ALA A 15 35.14 5.75 -22.03
CA ALA A 15 35.71 6.78 -21.15
C ALA A 15 36.45 6.20 -19.93
N TRP A 16 35.98 5.08 -19.39
CA TRP A 16 36.49 4.51 -18.13
C TRP A 16 37.31 3.22 -18.32
N GLY A 17 37.23 2.61 -19.50
CA GLY A 17 37.81 1.29 -19.77
C GLY A 17 36.89 0.16 -19.32
N GLU A 18 37.04 -1.01 -19.94
CA GLU A 18 36.18 -2.18 -19.75
C GLU A 18 36.17 -2.66 -18.29
N GLU A 19 37.34 -2.77 -17.67
CA GLU A 19 37.48 -3.30 -16.31
C GLU A 19 36.79 -2.41 -15.26
N VAL A 20 36.92 -1.09 -15.40
CA VAL A 20 36.28 -0.12 -14.50
C VAL A 20 34.78 -0.08 -14.73
N ALA A 21 34.34 -0.16 -15.99
CA ALA A 21 32.94 -0.24 -16.36
C ALA A 21 32.25 -1.49 -15.78
N ASP A 22 32.88 -2.66 -15.92
CA ASP A 22 32.33 -3.92 -15.41
C ASP A 22 32.29 -3.94 -13.87
N THR A 23 33.33 -3.43 -13.22
CA THR A 23 33.36 -3.29 -11.75
C THR A 23 32.27 -2.33 -11.26
N PHE A 24 32.08 -1.20 -11.96
CA PHE A 24 31.02 -0.24 -11.66
C PHE A 24 29.62 -0.84 -11.85
N SER A 25 29.40 -1.61 -12.93
CA SER A 25 28.14 -2.29 -13.18
C SER A 25 27.80 -3.29 -12.07
N PHE A 26 28.79 -4.10 -11.67
CA PHE A 26 28.61 -5.09 -10.62
C PHE A 26 28.27 -4.44 -9.27
N TRP A 27 29.03 -3.40 -8.88
CA TRP A 27 28.75 -2.62 -7.67
C TRP A 27 27.36 -1.97 -7.70
N LEU A 28 26.99 -1.34 -8.81
CA LEU A 28 25.69 -0.68 -8.97
C LEU A 28 24.54 -1.70 -8.93
N SER A 29 24.71 -2.86 -9.57
CA SER A 29 23.73 -3.95 -9.54
C SER A 29 23.54 -4.51 -8.13
N SER A 30 24.64 -4.68 -7.37
CA SER A 30 24.58 -5.09 -5.96
C SER A 30 23.85 -4.07 -5.08
N ILE A 31 24.11 -2.77 -5.27
CA ILE A 31 23.37 -1.71 -4.57
C ILE A 31 21.89 -1.75 -4.93
N LEU A 32 21.56 -1.94 -6.21
CA LEU A 32 20.17 -2.02 -6.63
C LEU A 32 19.49 -3.25 -6.04
N GLU A 33 20.15 -4.42 -5.98
CA GLU A 33 19.59 -5.61 -5.34
C GLU A 33 19.38 -5.42 -3.83
N GLU A 34 20.33 -4.79 -3.14
CA GLU A 34 20.23 -4.48 -1.71
C GLU A 34 19.20 -3.38 -1.40
N ARG A 35 19.03 -2.41 -2.30
CA ARG A 35 18.09 -1.28 -2.16
C ARG A 35 16.74 -1.53 -2.81
N THR A 36 16.60 -2.61 -3.58
CA THR A 36 15.29 -3.17 -3.92
C THR A 36 14.68 -3.82 -2.68
N VAL A 37 14.32 -2.98 -1.71
CA VAL A 37 13.14 -3.29 -0.90
C VAL A 37 11.99 -3.45 -1.89
N LEU A 38 11.41 -4.65 -1.85
CA LEU A 38 10.88 -5.33 -3.01
C LEU A 38 9.67 -4.59 -3.57
N ARG A 39 9.66 -4.28 -4.87
CA ARG A 39 8.44 -3.78 -5.56
C ARG A 39 7.21 -4.64 -5.22
N ASP A 40 7.44 -5.93 -4.94
CA ASP A 40 6.43 -6.88 -4.50
C ASP A 40 6.05 -6.75 -3.02
N GLU A 41 6.95 -6.40 -2.10
CA GLU A 41 6.58 -6.04 -0.71
C GLU A 41 5.78 -4.74 -0.69
N TYR A 42 6.16 -3.75 -1.51
CA TYR A 42 5.39 -2.52 -1.67
C TYR A 42 3.98 -2.81 -2.22
N ARG A 43 3.86 -3.70 -3.21
CA ARG A 43 2.55 -4.18 -3.71
C ARG A 43 1.76 -4.91 -2.63
N GLN A 44 2.39 -5.76 -1.82
CA GLN A 44 1.71 -6.45 -0.72
C GLN A 44 1.20 -5.48 0.34
N ILE A 45 1.97 -4.45 0.68
CA ILE A 45 1.53 -3.39 1.59
C ILE A 45 0.33 -2.64 1.00
N LEU A 46 0.37 -2.27 -0.28
CA LEU A 46 -0.76 -1.60 -0.94
C LEU A 46 -2.01 -2.49 -0.96
N SER A 47 -1.88 -3.77 -1.31
CA SER A 47 -3.01 -4.70 -1.28
C SER A 47 -3.61 -4.88 0.12
N ARG A 48 -2.78 -4.85 1.18
CA ARG A 48 -3.27 -4.89 2.57
C ARG A 48 -3.98 -3.59 2.96
N LEU A 49 -3.51 -2.44 2.46
CA LEU A 49 -4.16 -1.15 2.67
C LEU A 49 -5.53 -1.07 1.96
N ASP A 50 -5.63 -1.59 0.73
CA ASP A 50 -6.91 -1.66 -0.01
C ASP A 50 -7.96 -2.49 0.73
N ILE A 51 -7.56 -3.59 1.37
CA ILE A 51 -8.46 -4.42 2.20
C ILE A 51 -8.90 -3.65 3.43
N LEU A 52 -7.94 -3.04 4.15
CA LEU A 52 -8.23 -2.26 5.35
C LEU A 52 -9.18 -1.07 5.07
N GLU A 53 -9.02 -0.42 3.92
CA GLU A 53 -9.89 0.69 3.51
C GLU A 53 -11.34 0.22 3.31
N ARG A 54 -11.54 -0.97 2.72
CA ARG A 54 -12.88 -1.57 2.57
C ARG A 54 -13.49 -1.94 3.92
N ASP A 55 -12.74 -2.61 4.78
CA ASP A 55 -13.22 -3.01 6.10
C ASP A 55 -13.64 -1.79 6.94
N VAL A 56 -12.89 -0.69 6.84
CA VAL A 56 -13.23 0.57 7.52
C VAL A 56 -14.48 1.23 6.91
N ALA A 57 -14.67 1.13 5.59
CA ALA A 57 -15.87 1.64 4.93
C ALA A 57 -17.13 0.87 5.35
N ASP A 58 -17.04 -0.46 5.43
CA ASP A 58 -18.13 -1.33 5.88
C ASP A 58 -18.46 -1.06 7.35
N LEU A 59 -17.45 -0.99 8.23
CA LEU A 59 -17.64 -0.63 9.63
C LEU A 59 -18.31 0.74 9.80
N LYS A 60 -17.96 1.71 8.95
CA LYS A 60 -18.59 3.03 8.97
C LYS A 60 -20.07 2.97 8.58
N ALA A 61 -20.43 2.12 7.62
CA ALA A 61 -21.82 1.89 7.23
C ALA A 61 -22.61 1.27 8.39
N ASP A 62 -22.07 0.24 9.03
CA ASP A 62 -22.69 -0.43 10.18
C ASP A 62 -22.92 0.54 11.35
N VAL A 63 -21.94 1.39 11.65
CA VAL A 63 -22.07 2.42 12.70
C VAL A 63 -23.16 3.45 12.35
N GLN A 64 -23.28 3.83 11.07
CA GLN A 64 -24.34 4.74 10.63
C GLN A 64 -25.73 4.10 10.75
N GLU A 65 -25.86 2.83 10.37
CA GLU A 65 -27.09 2.09 10.51
C GLU A 65 -27.50 1.91 11.97
N LEU A 66 -26.57 1.51 12.84
CA LEU A 66 -26.82 1.38 14.27
C LEU A 66 -27.29 2.70 14.88
N ARG A 67 -26.67 3.82 14.47
CA ARG A 67 -27.08 5.16 14.91
C ARG A 67 -28.49 5.51 14.42
N ARG A 68 -28.84 5.16 13.19
CA ARG A 68 -30.20 5.35 12.65
C ARG A 68 -31.22 4.54 13.44
N GLU A 69 -30.96 3.24 13.65
CA GLU A 69 -31.86 2.38 14.41
C GLU A 69 -32.08 2.89 15.84
N MET A 70 -31.01 3.34 16.49
CA MET A 70 -31.08 3.88 17.85
C MET A 70 -31.97 5.13 17.88
N ASN A 71 -31.79 6.06 16.93
CA ASN A 71 -32.64 7.25 16.82
C ASN A 71 -34.10 6.88 16.58
N GLU A 72 -34.39 5.94 15.67
CA GLU A 72 -35.76 5.48 15.40
C GLU A 72 -36.40 4.80 16.63
N ARG A 73 -35.64 4.03 17.40
CA ARG A 73 -36.11 3.43 18.67
C ARG A 73 -36.38 4.50 19.72
N PHE A 74 -35.53 5.52 19.80
CA PHE A 74 -35.71 6.64 20.72
C PHE A 74 -36.95 7.47 20.35
N ASP A 75 -37.10 7.83 19.08
CA ASP A 75 -38.25 8.59 18.56
C ASP A 75 -39.57 7.86 18.81
N ARG A 76 -39.61 6.54 18.57
CA ARG A 76 -40.77 5.69 18.87
C ARG A 76 -41.10 5.66 20.36
N SER A 77 -40.09 5.57 21.22
CA SER A 77 -40.28 5.58 22.68
C SER A 77 -40.83 6.93 23.16
N PHE A 78 -40.32 8.03 22.59
CA PHE A 78 -40.76 9.38 22.92
C PHE A 78 -42.19 9.67 22.43
N THR A 79 -42.55 9.25 21.22
CA THR A 79 -43.93 9.37 20.72
C THR A 79 -44.91 8.51 21.50
N ARG A 80 -44.52 7.31 21.93
CA ARG A 80 -45.35 6.46 22.81
C ARG A 80 -45.57 7.11 24.18
N SER A 81 -44.53 7.70 24.76
CA SER A 81 -44.63 8.44 26.02
C SER A 81 -45.61 9.63 25.89
N LYS A 82 -45.48 10.42 24.82
CA LYS A 82 -46.38 11.56 24.55
C LYS A 82 -47.86 11.21 24.31
N ARG A 83 -48.19 9.99 23.88
CA ARG A 83 -49.58 9.53 23.71
C ARG A 83 -50.21 9.00 24.99
N SER A 84 -49.41 8.76 26.03
CA SER A 84 -49.86 8.15 27.28
C SER A 84 -50.13 9.18 28.39
N PHE A 85 -49.95 10.47 28.10
CA PHE A 85 -50.34 11.64 28.89
C PHE A 85 -51.42 12.41 28.12
#